data_AF-A0A957HLW5-F1
#
_entry.id   AF-A0A957HLW5-F1
#
_cell.length_a   1.000
_cell.length_b   1.000
_cell.length_c   1.000
_cell.angle_alpha   90.00
_cell.angle_beta   90.00
_cell.angle_gamma   90.00
#
_symmetry.space_group_name_H-M   'P 1'
#
loop_
_entity.id
_entity.type
_entity.pdbx_description
1 polymer ?
#
loop_
_entity_poly.entity_id
_entity_poly.type
_entity_poly.pdbx_seq_one_letter_code
_entity_poly.pdbx_strand_id
1 'polypeptide(L)'
;MKETLRKRLEISPDRLDALNGILLNPDMQVIDDFLDVVAKYGTPEAINAKAAAARELPALRQKVEETHPEYLADLDWLAEQRDAGAFISVADYRRKVLGDKADTMIFKDEFAVTLEVSAAQYFPWLITAVKRAIETEDLLPGRFIRVRKMKEQEQDGDLPAFAAAMNIIGASYVETLDTKGTDGSNVHLGGPETITGYFGGVGQPNGHALKWLDEFLYYYTNYGVRQVLNINPGTVLLGYLLHRIGVDIEFKISVFMGNDNPYAALWTLLGAKLFARDDGTSPLIGFNWSNSVNNESMEITAQFRKELGFEDVVRFEHHITETYKSIVRQPYNRRDELVELADHVANISAKHEGGDPELDQTRAHPSDILDYFRDKSEVIDAGDWEHLEHNFLDKLDATSKTAWALTQNGLSFIAAQNLHR
;
A
#
# COMPACT_ATOMS: atom_id res chain seq x y z
N MET A 1 32.68 -4.87 27.69
CA MET A 1 31.71 -3.76 27.89
C MET A 1 30.45 -3.94 27.05
N LYS A 2 30.53 -3.97 25.71
CA LYS A 2 29.35 -4.14 24.83
C LYS A 2 28.53 -5.40 25.17
N GLU A 3 29.16 -6.57 25.31
CA GLU A 3 28.45 -7.82 25.68
C GLU A 3 27.74 -7.74 27.04
N THR A 4 28.37 -7.11 28.03
CA THR A 4 27.76 -6.88 29.35
C THR A 4 26.54 -5.96 29.25
N LEU A 5 26.60 -4.94 28.39
CA LEU A 5 25.48 -4.03 28.16
C LEU A 5 24.37 -4.70 27.34
N ARG A 6 24.69 -5.56 26.36
CA ARG A 6 23.70 -6.33 25.58
C ARG A 6 22.82 -7.18 26.48
N LYS A 7 23.40 -7.86 27.47
CA LYS A 7 22.63 -8.65 28.44
C LYS A 7 21.61 -7.82 29.24
N ARG A 8 21.81 -6.51 29.39
CA ARG A 8 20.85 -5.63 30.08
C ARG A 8 19.63 -5.26 29.23
N LEU A 9 19.62 -5.61 27.94
CA LEU A 9 18.50 -5.40 27.03
C LEU A 9 17.48 -6.56 27.08
N GLU A 10 17.79 -7.64 27.79
CA GLU A 10 16.87 -8.79 27.94
C GLU A 10 15.56 -8.33 28.59
N ILE A 11 14.44 -8.64 27.93
CA ILE A 11 13.09 -8.41 28.46
C ILE A 11 12.70 -9.65 29.24
N SER A 12 12.50 -9.50 30.54
CA SER A 12 12.17 -10.61 31.42
C SER A 12 10.72 -11.08 31.21
N PRO A 13 10.43 -12.39 31.39
CA PRO A 13 9.09 -12.94 31.18
C PRO A 13 7.98 -12.26 32.01
N ASP A 14 8.28 -11.78 33.22
CA ASP A 14 7.32 -11.06 34.07
C ASP A 14 6.82 -9.75 33.45
N ARG A 15 7.59 -9.14 32.53
CA ARG A 15 7.13 -7.98 31.75
C ARG A 15 6.12 -8.39 30.69
N LEU A 16 6.28 -9.56 30.08
CA LEU A 16 5.29 -10.12 29.15
C LEU A 16 4.02 -10.55 29.90
N ASP A 17 4.17 -11.15 31.08
CA ASP A 17 3.04 -11.50 31.96
C ASP A 17 2.23 -10.26 32.34
N ALA A 18 2.89 -9.14 32.63
CA ALA A 18 2.21 -7.87 32.91
C ALA A 18 1.41 -7.35 31.70
N LEU A 19 1.93 -7.49 30.48
CA LEU A 19 1.20 -7.11 29.25
C LEU A 19 -0.01 -8.02 29.04
N ASN A 20 0.16 -9.34 29.18
CA ASN A 20 -0.95 -10.29 29.11
C ASN A 20 -2.00 -10.01 30.18
N GLY A 21 -1.58 -9.61 31.38
CA GLY A 21 -2.47 -9.18 32.45
C GLY A 21 -3.35 -7.98 32.08
N ILE A 22 -2.90 -7.09 31.19
CA ILE A 22 -3.72 -6.00 30.64
C ILE A 22 -4.69 -6.55 29.58
N LEU A 23 -4.18 -7.32 28.62
CA LEU A 23 -4.96 -7.82 27.48
C LEU A 23 -6.07 -8.80 27.88
N LEU A 24 -5.89 -9.54 28.97
CA LEU A 24 -6.81 -10.59 29.45
C LEU A 24 -7.66 -10.13 30.65
N ASN A 25 -7.50 -8.89 31.11
CA ASN A 25 -8.28 -8.38 32.23
C ASN A 25 -9.71 -8.05 31.76
N PRO A 26 -10.76 -8.69 32.33
CA PRO A 26 -12.15 -8.47 31.94
C PRO A 26 -12.72 -7.10 32.34
N ASP A 27 -11.97 -6.29 33.09
CA ASP A 27 -12.32 -4.91 33.44
C ASP A 27 -11.55 -3.89 32.58
N MET A 28 -10.79 -4.34 31.58
CA MET A 28 -9.94 -3.48 30.76
C MET A 28 -10.74 -2.86 29.61
N GLN A 29 -11.35 -1.71 29.89
CA GLN A 29 -12.24 -1.00 28.96
C GLN A 29 -11.70 -0.89 27.51
N VAL A 30 -10.41 -0.58 27.30
CA VAL A 30 -9.86 -0.43 25.95
C VAL A 30 -9.88 -1.75 25.14
N ILE A 31 -9.84 -2.89 25.82
CA ILE A 31 -9.97 -4.21 25.21
C ILE A 31 -11.44 -4.57 25.01
N ASP A 32 -12.29 -4.30 25.99
CA ASP A 32 -13.74 -4.55 25.86
C ASP A 32 -14.36 -3.74 24.72
N ASP A 33 -14.02 -2.44 24.63
CA ASP A 33 -14.48 -1.56 23.55
C ASP A 33 -14.02 -2.08 22.16
N PHE A 34 -12.83 -2.68 22.07
CA PHE A 34 -12.34 -3.32 20.86
C PHE A 34 -13.14 -4.59 20.51
N LEU A 35 -13.35 -5.47 21.50
CA LEU A 35 -14.09 -6.71 21.34
C LEU A 35 -15.56 -6.45 21.00
N ASP A 36 -16.17 -5.42 21.58
CA ASP A 36 -17.55 -5.00 21.30
C ASP A 36 -17.73 -4.58 19.83
N VAL A 37 -16.73 -3.93 19.22
CA VAL A 37 -16.77 -3.63 17.78
C VAL A 37 -16.68 -4.92 16.96
N VAL A 38 -15.75 -5.83 17.29
CA VAL A 38 -15.60 -7.12 16.58
C VAL A 38 -16.89 -7.94 16.67
N ALA A 39 -17.52 -7.99 17.85
CA ALA A 39 -18.73 -8.76 18.13
C ALA A 39 -19.92 -8.37 17.24
N LYS A 40 -19.98 -7.12 16.75
CA LYS A 40 -21.01 -6.67 15.80
C LYS A 40 -20.96 -7.44 14.47
N TYR A 41 -19.78 -7.92 14.06
CA TYR A 41 -19.57 -8.58 12.77
C TYR A 41 -19.59 -10.12 12.85
N GLY A 42 -19.33 -10.67 14.03
CA GLY A 42 -19.39 -12.10 14.34
C GLY A 42 -18.08 -12.62 14.95
N THR A 43 -17.89 -13.95 14.92
CA THR A 43 -16.60 -14.55 15.29
C THR A 43 -15.55 -14.28 14.20
N PRO A 44 -14.24 -14.32 14.51
CA PRO A 44 -13.18 -14.18 13.51
C PRO A 44 -13.35 -15.09 12.29
N GLU A 45 -13.77 -16.34 12.47
CA GLU A 45 -14.01 -17.29 11.39
C GLU A 45 -15.18 -16.86 10.50
N ALA A 46 -16.27 -16.37 11.10
CA ALA A 46 -17.43 -15.87 10.36
C ALA A 46 -17.08 -14.57 9.60
N ILE A 47 -16.26 -13.71 10.19
CA ILE A 47 -15.74 -12.49 9.57
C ILE A 47 -14.90 -12.84 8.33
N ASN A 48 -13.93 -13.76 8.47
CA ASN A 48 -13.08 -14.19 7.36
C ASN A 48 -13.88 -14.92 6.27
N ALA A 49 -14.87 -15.73 6.63
CA ALA A 49 -15.72 -16.41 5.65
C ALA A 49 -16.54 -15.41 4.81
N LYS A 50 -17.12 -14.38 5.44
CA LYS A 50 -17.83 -13.30 4.73
C LYS A 50 -16.89 -12.56 3.77
N ALA A 51 -15.72 -12.19 4.25
CA ALA A 51 -14.72 -11.49 3.44
C ALA A 51 -14.22 -12.33 2.26
N ALA A 52 -13.98 -13.63 2.48
CA ALA A 52 -13.58 -14.56 1.44
C ALA A 52 -14.64 -14.71 0.35
N ALA A 53 -15.93 -14.76 0.71
CA ALA A 53 -17.01 -14.77 -0.26
C ALA A 53 -17.14 -13.43 -1.01
N ALA A 54 -17.02 -12.30 -0.29
CA ALA A 54 -17.18 -10.97 -0.86
C ALA A 54 -16.08 -10.59 -1.88
N ARG A 55 -14.86 -11.12 -1.73
CA ARG A 55 -13.74 -10.89 -2.66
C ARG A 55 -13.77 -11.76 -3.93
N GLU A 56 -14.66 -12.74 -4.01
CA GLU A 56 -14.74 -13.59 -5.20
C GLU A 56 -15.16 -12.76 -6.41
N LEU A 57 -14.54 -13.03 -7.57
CA LEU A 57 -14.80 -12.25 -8.78
C LEU A 57 -16.30 -12.20 -9.17
N PRO A 58 -17.09 -13.30 -9.08
CA PRO A 58 -18.53 -13.23 -9.33
C PRO A 58 -19.28 -12.28 -8.36
N ALA A 59 -18.94 -12.30 -7.07
CA ALA A 59 -19.57 -11.43 -6.07
C ALA A 59 -19.23 -9.95 -6.30
N LEU A 60 -17.96 -9.65 -6.64
CA LEU A 60 -17.53 -8.31 -7.00
C LEU A 60 -18.24 -7.81 -8.25
N ARG A 61 -18.33 -8.64 -9.30
CA ARG A 61 -19.05 -8.29 -10.53
C ARG A 61 -20.54 -8.05 -10.30
N GLN A 62 -21.19 -8.84 -9.45
CA GLN A 62 -22.58 -8.58 -9.07
C GLN A 62 -22.73 -7.20 -8.41
N LYS A 63 -21.81 -6.82 -7.52
CA LYS A 63 -21.83 -5.48 -6.91
C LYS A 63 -21.63 -4.39 -7.96
N VAL A 64 -20.73 -4.59 -8.92
CA VAL A 64 -20.55 -3.66 -10.05
C VAL A 64 -21.84 -3.54 -10.87
N GLU A 65 -22.53 -4.64 -11.16
CA GLU A 65 -23.82 -4.64 -11.86
C GLU A 65 -24.88 -3.81 -11.12
N GLU A 66 -24.91 -3.91 -9.79
CA GLU A 66 -25.86 -3.19 -8.93
C GLU A 66 -25.53 -1.70 -8.77
N THR A 67 -24.25 -1.31 -8.77
CA THR A 67 -23.82 0.07 -8.48
C THR A 67 -23.48 0.88 -9.73
N HIS A 68 -22.77 0.29 -10.69
CA HIS A 68 -22.30 0.97 -11.91
C HIS A 68 -22.12 -0.01 -13.08
N PRO A 69 -23.21 -0.53 -13.66
CA PRO A 69 -23.19 -1.65 -14.61
C PRO A 69 -22.37 -1.40 -15.87
N GLU A 70 -22.15 -0.15 -16.25
CA GLU A 70 -21.32 0.22 -17.42
C GLU A 70 -19.87 -0.28 -17.29
N TYR A 71 -19.35 -0.40 -16.06
CA TYR A 71 -18.00 -0.90 -15.81
C TYR A 71 -17.83 -2.40 -16.08
N LEU A 72 -18.93 -3.17 -16.22
CA LEU A 72 -18.84 -4.58 -16.59
C LEU A 72 -18.20 -4.76 -17.96
N ALA A 73 -18.51 -3.87 -18.91
CA ALA A 73 -17.94 -3.92 -20.25
C ALA A 73 -16.42 -3.71 -20.24
N ASP A 74 -15.93 -2.79 -19.41
CA ASP A 74 -14.49 -2.55 -19.24
C ASP A 74 -13.79 -3.73 -18.54
N LEU A 75 -14.44 -4.36 -17.55
CA LEU A 75 -13.91 -5.56 -16.88
C LEU A 75 -13.85 -6.77 -17.82
N ASP A 76 -14.87 -6.95 -18.66
CA ASP A 76 -14.92 -7.99 -19.68
C ASP A 76 -13.82 -7.78 -20.71
N TRP A 77 -13.71 -6.55 -21.23
CA TRP A 77 -12.65 -6.17 -22.15
C TRP A 77 -11.25 -6.40 -21.55
N LEU A 78 -11.02 -6.02 -20.28
CA LEU A 78 -9.74 -6.23 -19.59
C LEU A 78 -9.39 -7.74 -19.48
N ALA A 79 -10.38 -8.57 -19.14
CA ALA A 79 -10.18 -10.02 -19.08
C ALA A 79 -9.89 -10.61 -20.47
N GLU A 80 -10.59 -10.15 -21.51
CA GLU A 80 -10.33 -10.55 -22.90
C GLU A 80 -8.91 -10.18 -23.34
N GLN A 81 -8.42 -8.97 -23.05
CA GLN A 81 -7.06 -8.55 -23.40
C GLN A 81 -5.99 -9.39 -22.68
N ARG A 82 -6.22 -9.71 -21.40
CA ARG A 82 -5.37 -10.62 -20.64
C ARG A 82 -5.32 -12.00 -21.30
N ASP A 83 -6.49 -12.58 -21.59
CA ASP A 83 -6.59 -13.93 -22.14
C ASP A 83 -6.05 -14.04 -23.57
N ALA A 84 -6.10 -12.93 -24.32
CA ALA A 84 -5.47 -12.80 -25.63
C ALA A 84 -3.94 -12.64 -25.59
N GLY A 85 -3.34 -12.43 -24.40
CA GLY A 85 -1.91 -12.14 -24.28
C GLY A 85 -1.52 -10.81 -24.91
N ALA A 86 -2.39 -9.79 -24.83
CA ALA A 86 -2.18 -8.50 -25.50
C ALA A 86 -1.07 -7.64 -24.88
N PHE A 87 -0.61 -7.98 -23.67
CA PHE A 87 0.41 -7.24 -22.95
C PHE A 87 1.80 -7.78 -23.26
N ILE A 88 2.81 -6.90 -23.24
CA ILE A 88 4.20 -7.34 -23.38
C ILE A 88 4.56 -8.34 -22.27
N SER A 89 5.19 -9.45 -22.64
CA SER A 89 5.73 -10.42 -21.68
C SER A 89 6.93 -9.84 -20.93
N VAL A 90 7.24 -10.31 -19.72
CA VAL A 90 8.49 -9.89 -19.03
C VAL A 90 9.74 -10.23 -19.87
N ALA A 91 9.73 -11.35 -20.60
CA ALA A 91 10.83 -11.76 -21.46
C ALA A 91 11.03 -10.77 -22.63
N ASP A 92 9.96 -10.38 -23.30
CA ASP A 92 10.04 -9.44 -24.42
C ASP A 92 10.31 -8.02 -23.95
N TYR A 93 9.83 -7.62 -22.77
CA TYR A 93 10.22 -6.37 -22.14
C TYR A 93 11.72 -6.31 -21.86
N ARG A 94 12.29 -7.41 -21.32
CA ARG A 94 13.75 -7.51 -21.11
C ARG A 94 14.52 -7.42 -22.44
N ARG A 95 14.02 -8.03 -23.53
CA ARG A 95 14.60 -7.89 -24.88
C ARG A 95 14.46 -6.47 -25.44
N LYS A 96 13.32 -5.80 -25.22
CA LYS A 96 13.10 -4.39 -25.58
C LYS A 96 14.17 -3.48 -24.94
N VAL A 97 14.58 -3.79 -23.70
CA VAL A 97 15.59 -3.03 -22.95
C VAL A 97 17.03 -3.37 -23.35
N LEU A 98 17.37 -4.66 -23.46
CA LEU A 98 18.75 -5.15 -23.53
C LEU A 98 19.16 -5.68 -24.92
N GLY A 99 18.21 -5.86 -25.84
CA GLY A 99 18.39 -6.64 -27.06
C GLY A 99 18.77 -8.10 -26.75
N ASP A 100 19.60 -8.69 -27.59
CA ASP A 100 20.06 -10.09 -27.49
C ASP A 100 20.76 -10.43 -26.17
N LYS A 101 21.25 -9.43 -25.42
CA LYS A 101 21.84 -9.65 -24.10
C LYS A 101 20.83 -10.21 -23.09
N ALA A 102 19.53 -9.94 -23.27
CA ALA A 102 18.48 -10.45 -22.39
C ALA A 102 18.48 -11.99 -22.29
N ASP A 103 18.81 -12.69 -23.37
CA ASP A 103 18.76 -14.16 -23.44
C ASP A 103 19.91 -14.85 -22.69
N THR A 104 20.94 -14.10 -22.30
CA THR A 104 22.14 -14.63 -21.61
C THR A 104 22.38 -14.00 -20.23
N MET A 105 21.70 -12.90 -19.93
CA MET A 105 21.78 -12.23 -18.63
C MET A 105 21.05 -13.05 -17.57
N ILE A 106 21.70 -13.21 -16.41
CA ILE A 106 21.08 -13.80 -15.22
C ILE A 106 20.47 -12.66 -14.42
N PHE A 107 19.17 -12.74 -14.16
CA PHE A 107 18.45 -11.77 -13.35
C PHE A 107 18.37 -12.23 -11.89
N LYS A 108 18.54 -11.30 -10.95
CA LYS A 108 18.43 -11.57 -9.51
C LYS A 108 16.96 -11.70 -9.06
N ASP A 109 16.31 -12.79 -9.46
CA ASP A 109 14.88 -13.01 -9.19
C ASP A 109 14.57 -13.17 -7.68
N GLU A 110 15.54 -13.58 -6.86
CA GLU A 110 15.39 -13.66 -5.39
C GLU A 110 15.20 -12.28 -4.72
N PHE A 111 15.61 -11.20 -5.40
CA PHE A 111 15.48 -9.81 -4.95
C PHE A 111 14.50 -9.01 -5.80
N ALA A 112 13.58 -9.69 -6.51
CA ALA A 112 12.65 -9.02 -7.42
C ALA A 112 11.89 -7.87 -6.73
N VAL A 113 12.04 -6.66 -7.27
CA VAL A 113 11.43 -5.45 -6.72
C VAL A 113 9.97 -5.36 -7.16
N THR A 114 9.04 -5.23 -6.23
CA THR A 114 7.62 -4.98 -6.56
C THR A 114 7.47 -3.59 -7.18
N LEU A 115 6.92 -3.51 -8.38
CA LEU A 115 6.55 -2.23 -8.99
C LEU A 115 5.26 -1.73 -8.34
N GLU A 116 5.29 -0.53 -7.75
CA GLU A 116 4.17 0.06 -7.01
C GLU A 116 3.86 1.48 -7.48
N VAL A 117 2.56 1.77 -7.65
CA VAL A 117 2.04 3.11 -7.97
C VAL A 117 1.03 3.55 -6.92
N SER A 118 1.09 4.84 -6.57
CA SER A 118 0.13 5.46 -5.65
C SER A 118 -0.89 6.35 -6.33
N ALA A 119 -2.00 6.59 -5.62
CA ALA A 119 -3.14 7.39 -6.06
C ALA A 119 -3.78 6.88 -7.36
N ALA A 120 -3.94 5.56 -7.46
CA ALA A 120 -4.81 4.91 -8.45
C ALA A 120 -6.29 5.07 -8.04
N GLN A 121 -6.78 6.31 -8.02
CA GLN A 121 -8.02 6.66 -7.32
C GLN A 121 -9.29 6.13 -8.01
N TYR A 122 -9.33 6.20 -9.35
CA TYR A 122 -10.55 5.95 -10.11
C TYR A 122 -10.40 4.76 -11.06
N PHE A 123 -11.44 3.94 -11.15
CA PHE A 123 -11.46 2.78 -12.05
C PHE A 123 -11.30 3.16 -13.54
N PRO A 124 -11.94 4.23 -14.06
CA PRO A 124 -11.73 4.67 -15.43
C PRO A 124 -10.26 4.98 -15.77
N TRP A 125 -9.51 5.61 -14.85
CA TRP A 125 -8.09 5.91 -15.06
C TRP A 125 -7.24 4.64 -15.16
N LEU A 126 -7.59 3.59 -14.41
CA LEU A 126 -6.95 2.28 -14.56
C LEU A 126 -7.18 1.71 -15.97
N ILE A 127 -8.39 1.85 -16.52
CA ILE A 127 -8.69 1.39 -17.88
C ILE A 127 -7.92 2.20 -18.93
N THR A 128 -7.81 3.52 -18.76
CA THR A 128 -6.94 4.37 -19.60
C THR A 128 -5.48 3.87 -19.55
N ALA A 129 -4.97 3.61 -18.35
CA ALA A 129 -3.61 3.09 -18.15
C ALA A 129 -3.40 1.72 -18.80
N VAL A 130 -4.38 0.82 -18.71
CA VAL A 130 -4.34 -0.50 -19.34
C VAL A 130 -4.25 -0.38 -20.86
N LYS A 131 -5.14 0.43 -21.47
CA LYS A 131 -5.14 0.66 -22.93
C LYS A 131 -3.79 1.20 -23.39
N ARG A 132 -3.26 2.18 -22.65
CA ARG A 132 -1.94 2.75 -22.91
C ARG A 132 -0.83 1.72 -22.81
N ALA A 133 -0.81 0.90 -21.76
CA ALA A 133 0.24 -0.11 -21.55
C ALA A 133 0.32 -1.14 -22.69
N ILE A 134 -0.83 -1.50 -23.29
CA ILE A 134 -0.87 -2.34 -24.50
C ILE A 134 -0.27 -1.59 -25.70
N GLU A 135 -0.67 -0.34 -25.93
CA GLU A 135 -0.20 0.46 -27.06
C GLU A 135 1.30 0.76 -27.01
N THR A 136 1.82 1.06 -25.83
CA THR A 136 3.23 1.46 -25.64
C THR A 136 4.15 0.30 -25.26
N GLU A 137 3.59 -0.90 -25.10
CA GLU A 137 4.28 -2.09 -24.60
C GLU A 137 5.00 -1.82 -23.27
N ASP A 138 4.29 -1.19 -22.34
CA ASP A 138 4.77 -0.88 -20.99
C ASP A 138 4.21 -1.87 -19.97
N LEU A 139 4.83 -1.90 -18.78
CA LEU A 139 4.43 -2.77 -17.69
C LEU A 139 3.39 -2.08 -16.81
N LEU A 140 2.37 -2.83 -16.40
CA LEU A 140 1.50 -2.43 -15.28
C LEU A 140 2.09 -2.92 -13.96
N PRO A 141 2.05 -2.10 -12.89
CA PRO A 141 2.66 -2.45 -11.61
C PRO A 141 1.97 -3.65 -10.96
N GLY A 142 2.71 -4.37 -10.12
CA GLY A 142 2.18 -5.48 -9.30
C GLY A 142 1.42 -5.00 -8.06
N ARG A 143 1.45 -3.69 -7.77
CA ARG A 143 0.86 -3.11 -6.56
C ARG A 143 0.30 -1.71 -6.77
N PHE A 144 -0.90 -1.47 -6.28
CA PHE A 144 -1.63 -0.21 -6.42
C PHE A 144 -2.06 0.33 -5.06
N ILE A 145 -1.83 1.62 -4.80
CA ILE A 145 -2.30 2.27 -3.58
C ILE A 145 -3.42 3.24 -3.93
N ARG A 146 -4.55 3.09 -3.24
CA ARG A 146 -5.74 3.94 -3.37
C ARG A 146 -5.87 4.79 -2.12
N VAL A 147 -5.80 6.10 -2.30
CA VAL A 147 -5.85 7.09 -1.22
C VAL A 147 -7.15 7.90 -1.25
N ARG A 148 -8.16 7.34 -1.92
CA ARG A 148 -9.48 7.95 -2.13
C ARG A 148 -10.44 7.60 -0.99
N LYS A 149 -11.49 8.41 -0.79
CA LYS A 149 -12.49 8.20 0.27
C LYS A 149 -13.31 6.93 0.02
N MET A 150 -13.40 6.05 1.01
CA MET A 150 -14.07 4.75 0.86
C MET A 150 -15.55 4.87 0.50
N LYS A 151 -16.27 5.78 1.17
CA LYS A 151 -17.70 6.00 0.86
C LYS A 151 -17.94 6.48 -0.57
N GLU A 152 -17.05 7.34 -1.07
CA GLU A 152 -17.14 7.85 -2.43
C GLU A 152 -16.83 6.75 -3.46
N GLN A 153 -15.83 5.90 -3.18
CA GLN A 153 -15.50 4.73 -3.99
C GLN A 153 -16.64 3.71 -4.03
N GLU A 154 -17.30 3.48 -2.90
CA GLU A 154 -18.46 2.59 -2.78
C GLU A 154 -19.66 3.13 -3.57
N GLN A 155 -19.96 4.42 -3.41
CA GLN A 155 -21.07 5.08 -4.10
C GLN A 155 -20.89 5.10 -5.62
N ASP A 156 -19.66 5.34 -6.09
CA ASP A 156 -19.36 5.40 -7.52
C ASP A 156 -19.30 4.02 -8.19
N GLY A 157 -19.35 2.92 -7.42
CA GLY A 157 -19.12 1.57 -7.94
C GLY A 157 -17.65 1.25 -8.25
N ASP A 158 -16.74 2.21 -8.04
CA ASP A 158 -15.31 2.08 -8.23
C ASP A 158 -14.68 1.05 -7.27
N LEU A 159 -15.19 0.91 -6.04
CA LEU A 159 -14.65 -0.03 -5.06
C LEU A 159 -14.68 -1.50 -5.55
N PRO A 160 -15.85 -2.08 -5.89
CA PRO A 160 -15.90 -3.45 -6.41
C PRO A 160 -15.29 -3.59 -7.81
N ALA A 161 -15.37 -2.55 -8.66
CA ALA A 161 -14.79 -2.59 -10.01
C ALA A 161 -13.26 -2.66 -9.97
N PHE A 162 -12.62 -1.83 -9.15
CA PHE A 162 -11.17 -1.85 -9.00
C PHE A 162 -10.70 -3.17 -8.38
N ALA A 163 -11.39 -3.66 -7.34
CA ALA A 163 -11.08 -4.97 -6.74
C ALA A 163 -11.18 -6.11 -7.77
N ALA A 164 -12.21 -6.12 -8.62
CA ALA A 164 -12.37 -7.08 -9.71
C ALA A 164 -11.22 -6.98 -10.72
N ALA A 165 -10.82 -5.77 -11.09
CA ALA A 165 -9.69 -5.54 -12.00
C ALA A 165 -8.37 -6.07 -11.41
N MET A 166 -8.10 -5.83 -10.12
CA MET A 166 -6.90 -6.36 -9.44
C MET A 166 -6.85 -7.89 -9.47
N ASN A 167 -7.98 -8.56 -9.27
CA ASN A 167 -8.10 -10.02 -9.44
C ASN A 167 -7.81 -10.45 -10.89
N ILE A 168 -8.32 -9.72 -11.88
CA ILE A 168 -8.10 -10.03 -13.31
C ILE A 168 -6.60 -9.93 -13.64
N ILE A 169 -5.94 -8.83 -13.27
CA ILE A 169 -4.55 -8.53 -13.64
C ILE A 169 -3.51 -9.22 -12.74
N GLY A 170 -3.92 -9.75 -11.58
CA GLY A 170 -3.02 -10.40 -10.63
C GLY A 170 -2.10 -9.41 -9.94
N ALA A 171 -2.68 -8.31 -9.44
CA ALA A 171 -1.97 -7.29 -8.67
C ALA A 171 -2.57 -7.15 -7.27
N SER A 172 -1.74 -6.70 -6.32
CA SER A 172 -2.20 -6.34 -4.98
C SER A 172 -2.65 -4.88 -4.94
N TYR A 173 -3.54 -4.56 -4.00
CA TYR A 173 -3.97 -3.19 -3.79
C TYR A 173 -4.20 -2.89 -2.32
N VAL A 174 -4.07 -1.62 -1.95
CA VAL A 174 -4.33 -1.11 -0.60
C VAL A 174 -5.36 0.01 -0.69
N GLU A 175 -6.35 -0.05 0.18
CA GLU A 175 -7.35 1.00 0.36
C GLU A 175 -6.99 1.94 1.53
N THR A 176 -7.55 3.14 1.53
CA THR A 176 -7.37 4.08 2.64
C THR A 176 -8.71 4.42 3.26
N LEU A 177 -8.91 4.01 4.51
CA LEU A 177 -10.15 4.26 5.25
C LEU A 177 -10.40 5.75 5.51
N ASP A 178 -11.67 6.15 5.56
CA ASP A 178 -12.14 7.52 5.77
C ASP A 178 -11.87 8.01 7.18
N THR A 179 -11.92 7.11 8.17
CA THR A 179 -11.62 7.36 9.59
C THR A 179 -10.14 7.67 9.88
N LYS A 180 -9.46 8.27 8.91
CA LYS A 180 -8.11 8.80 9.00
C LYS A 180 -8.04 10.15 9.71
N GLY A 181 -9.14 10.86 9.96
CA GLY A 181 -9.13 12.17 10.65
C GLY A 181 -9.05 13.38 9.73
N THR A 182 -8.76 13.17 8.44
CA THR A 182 -8.84 14.19 7.37
C THR A 182 -10.19 14.15 6.63
N ASP A 183 -11.16 13.43 7.16
CA ASP A 183 -12.54 13.31 6.67
C ASP A 183 -13.45 14.47 7.12
N GLY A 184 -12.86 15.55 7.64
CA GLY A 184 -13.57 16.68 8.25
C GLY A 184 -13.92 16.47 9.72
N SER A 185 -13.58 15.32 10.31
CA SER A 185 -13.85 15.01 11.71
C SER A 185 -12.89 15.70 12.69
N ASN A 186 -11.68 16.03 12.25
CA ASN A 186 -10.75 16.84 13.02
C ASN A 186 -11.08 18.32 12.84
N VAL A 187 -11.77 18.90 13.84
CA VAL A 187 -12.19 20.32 13.86
C VAL A 187 -11.04 21.33 13.83
N HIS A 188 -9.80 20.87 14.01
CA HIS A 188 -8.61 21.69 13.93
C HIS A 188 -7.96 21.67 12.54
N LEU A 189 -8.36 20.75 11.65
CA LEU A 189 -7.94 20.80 10.25
C LEU A 189 -8.79 21.83 9.51
N GLY A 190 -8.13 22.84 8.96
CA GLY A 190 -8.73 23.88 8.10
C GLY A 190 -8.69 23.54 6.60
N GLY A 191 -8.06 22.42 6.25
CA GLY A 191 -7.75 22.00 4.88
C GLY A 191 -6.50 21.12 4.85
N PRO A 192 -6.16 20.51 3.69
CA PRO A 192 -4.98 19.65 3.56
C PRO A 192 -3.67 20.32 4.01
N GLU A 193 -3.54 21.64 3.84
CA GLU A 193 -2.37 22.43 4.26
C GLU A 193 -2.12 22.42 5.78
N THR A 194 -3.19 22.24 6.57
CA THR A 194 -3.10 22.20 8.03
C THR A 194 -2.63 20.85 8.57
N ILE A 195 -2.53 19.82 7.70
CA ILE A 195 -2.03 18.49 8.08
C ILE A 195 -0.59 18.53 8.58
N THR A 196 0.18 19.51 8.13
CA THR A 196 1.58 19.73 8.53
C THR A 196 1.73 19.99 10.03
N GLY A 197 0.68 20.42 10.73
CA GLY A 197 0.69 20.53 12.20
C GLY A 197 0.72 19.20 12.94
N TYR A 198 0.56 18.08 12.25
CA TYR A 198 0.38 16.73 12.79
C TYR A 198 1.48 15.76 12.35
N PHE A 199 2.73 16.16 12.55
CA PHE A 199 3.88 15.27 12.31
C PHE A 199 3.83 14.05 13.27
N GLY A 200 3.99 12.84 12.71
CA GLY A 200 3.85 11.57 13.44
C GLY A 200 2.46 10.92 13.35
N GLY A 201 1.54 11.52 12.59
CA GLY A 201 0.20 10.98 12.30
C GLY A 201 -0.84 12.10 12.25
N VAL A 202 -1.86 11.97 11.42
CA VAL A 202 -2.72 13.07 10.93
C VAL A 202 -3.76 13.67 11.92
N GLY A 203 -3.55 13.53 13.23
CA GLY A 203 -4.38 14.19 14.24
C GLY A 203 -5.78 13.60 14.41
N GLN A 204 -5.93 12.28 14.37
CA GLN A 204 -7.22 11.62 14.54
C GLN A 204 -7.91 11.98 15.86
N PRO A 205 -9.20 12.37 15.85
CA PRO A 205 -9.97 12.54 17.09
C PRO A 205 -10.08 11.24 17.89
N ASN A 206 -10.12 11.32 19.23
CA ASN A 206 -9.98 10.19 20.16
C ASN A 206 -10.77 8.91 19.81
N GLY A 207 -12.01 9.04 19.33
CA GLY A 207 -12.87 7.90 19.00
C GLY A 207 -12.57 7.23 17.65
N HIS A 208 -11.65 7.77 16.84
CA HIS A 208 -11.42 7.26 15.48
C HIS A 208 -10.75 5.90 15.43
N ALA A 209 -9.99 5.50 16.45
CA ALA A 209 -9.39 4.17 16.45
C ALA A 209 -10.47 3.06 16.35
N LEU A 210 -11.53 3.15 17.16
CA LEU A 210 -12.64 2.18 17.13
C LEU A 210 -13.53 2.36 15.91
N LYS A 211 -13.69 3.59 15.40
CA LYS A 211 -14.41 3.82 14.12
C LYS A 211 -13.65 3.24 12.93
N TRP A 212 -12.32 3.31 12.94
CA TRP A 212 -11.45 2.70 11.94
C TRP A 212 -11.57 1.18 11.93
N LEU A 213 -11.65 0.57 13.11
CA LEU A 213 -11.91 -0.85 13.22
C LEU A 213 -13.29 -1.24 12.68
N ASP A 214 -14.32 -0.47 13.03
CA ASP A 214 -15.68 -0.68 12.54
C ASP A 214 -15.77 -0.52 11.02
N GLU A 215 -15.20 0.56 10.47
CA GLU A 215 -15.13 0.83 9.04
C GLU A 215 -14.34 -0.26 8.30
N PHE A 216 -13.20 -0.71 8.83
CA PHE A 216 -12.45 -1.82 8.26
C PHE A 216 -13.31 -3.07 8.17
N LEU A 217 -13.95 -3.47 9.28
CA LEU A 217 -14.76 -4.68 9.32
C LEU A 217 -15.96 -4.61 8.37
N TYR A 218 -16.56 -3.42 8.19
CA TYR A 218 -17.58 -3.20 7.16
C TYR A 218 -17.04 -3.52 5.76
N TYR A 219 -15.95 -2.88 5.32
CA TYR A 219 -15.42 -3.09 3.97
C TYR A 219 -14.77 -4.46 3.77
N TYR A 220 -14.15 -5.01 4.81
CA TYR A 220 -13.60 -6.37 4.81
C TYR A 220 -14.72 -7.39 4.58
N THR A 221 -15.82 -7.32 5.32
CA THR A 221 -16.91 -8.30 5.23
C THR A 221 -17.83 -8.11 4.03
N ASN A 222 -18.01 -6.88 3.53
CA ASN A 222 -18.94 -6.60 2.43
C ASN A 222 -18.27 -6.55 1.05
N TYR A 223 -16.98 -6.23 0.97
CA TYR A 223 -16.24 -6.05 -0.29
C TYR A 223 -14.94 -6.86 -0.36
N GLY A 224 -14.56 -7.54 0.72
CA GLY A 224 -13.33 -8.32 0.76
C GLY A 224 -12.06 -7.48 0.82
N VAL A 225 -12.16 -6.20 1.22
CA VAL A 225 -11.00 -5.28 1.34
C VAL A 225 -10.06 -5.78 2.42
N ARG A 226 -8.94 -6.39 2.02
CA ARG A 226 -7.98 -7.02 2.95
C ARG A 226 -6.88 -6.10 3.44
N GLN A 227 -6.36 -5.23 2.56
CA GLN A 227 -5.20 -4.39 2.82
C GLN A 227 -5.61 -2.93 2.98
N VAL A 228 -5.28 -2.32 4.11
CA VAL A 228 -5.56 -0.91 4.38
C VAL A 228 -4.34 -0.08 4.78
N LEU A 229 -4.34 1.21 4.44
CA LEU A 229 -3.33 2.15 4.87
C LEU A 229 -3.55 2.53 6.33
N ASN A 230 -2.46 2.50 7.10
CA ASN A 230 -2.45 2.81 8.52
C ASN A 230 -1.50 3.98 8.80
N ILE A 231 -1.91 4.89 9.68
CA ILE A 231 -1.32 6.24 9.78
C ILE A 231 -1.06 6.70 11.21
N ASN A 232 -1.47 5.93 12.22
CA ASN A 232 -1.21 6.28 13.61
C ASN A 232 -1.01 5.03 14.50
N PRO A 233 -0.31 5.17 15.64
CA PRO A 233 0.01 4.03 16.50
C PRO A 233 -1.20 3.29 17.07
N GLY A 234 -2.32 3.97 17.32
CA GLY A 234 -3.51 3.37 17.92
C GLY A 234 -4.18 2.39 16.97
N THR A 235 -4.43 2.80 15.73
CA THR A 235 -4.97 1.94 14.68
C THR A 235 -3.98 0.85 14.25
N VAL A 236 -2.67 1.09 14.32
CA VAL A 236 -1.65 0.03 14.17
C VAL A 236 -1.80 -1.05 15.23
N LEU A 237 -1.95 -0.68 16.51
CA LEU A 237 -2.19 -1.64 17.58
C LEU A 237 -3.51 -2.40 17.37
N LEU A 238 -4.59 -1.72 17.00
CA LEU A 238 -5.87 -2.40 16.73
C LEU A 238 -5.77 -3.39 15.57
N GLY A 239 -5.00 -3.07 14.52
CA GLY A 239 -4.70 -4.01 13.44
C GLY A 239 -3.95 -5.24 13.93
N TYR A 240 -2.95 -5.06 14.82
CA TYR A 240 -2.25 -6.18 15.45
C TYR A 240 -3.17 -7.06 16.30
N LEU A 241 -4.02 -6.45 17.13
CA LEU A 241 -4.98 -7.18 17.96
C LEU A 241 -5.99 -7.95 17.09
N LEU A 242 -6.53 -7.31 16.06
CA LEU A 242 -7.50 -7.91 15.14
C LEU A 242 -6.91 -9.12 14.41
N HIS A 243 -5.66 -9.01 13.95
CA HIS A 243 -4.93 -10.16 13.40
C HIS A 243 -4.74 -11.24 14.46
N ARG A 244 -4.28 -10.88 15.66
CA ARG A 244 -3.97 -11.85 16.71
C ARG A 244 -5.17 -12.69 17.12
N ILE A 245 -6.38 -12.11 17.15
CA ILE A 245 -7.61 -12.83 17.50
C ILE A 245 -8.17 -13.70 16.36
N GLY A 246 -7.65 -13.58 15.14
CA GLY A 246 -7.96 -14.50 14.04
C GLY A 246 -8.55 -13.88 12.77
N VAL A 247 -8.75 -12.56 12.69
CA VAL A 247 -9.23 -11.91 11.45
C VAL A 247 -8.07 -11.65 10.50
N ASP A 248 -8.18 -12.00 9.22
CA ASP A 248 -7.07 -11.92 8.25
C ASP A 248 -6.95 -10.51 7.64
N ILE A 249 -6.79 -9.52 8.50
CA ILE A 249 -6.44 -8.14 8.14
C ILE A 249 -4.99 -8.06 7.70
N GLU A 250 -4.74 -7.21 6.70
CA GLU A 250 -3.42 -6.73 6.37
C GLU A 250 -3.42 -5.19 6.36
N PHE A 251 -2.32 -4.57 6.76
CA PHE A 251 -2.15 -3.13 6.65
C PHE A 251 -0.72 -2.76 6.27
N LYS A 252 -0.58 -1.58 5.67
CA LYS A 252 0.71 -0.92 5.47
C LYS A 252 0.80 0.37 6.26
N ILE A 253 2.02 0.77 6.61
CA ILE A 253 2.26 2.03 7.31
C ILE A 253 2.47 3.15 6.29
N SER A 254 1.86 4.31 6.56
CA SER A 254 1.99 5.53 5.78
C SER A 254 3.30 6.26 6.05
N VAL A 255 3.75 7.02 5.03
CA VAL A 255 4.90 7.93 5.15
C VAL A 255 4.69 8.97 6.26
N PHE A 256 3.44 9.39 6.47
CA PHE A 256 3.06 10.37 7.49
C PHE A 256 3.26 9.89 8.94
N MET A 257 3.47 8.59 9.16
CA MET A 257 3.77 8.06 10.50
C MET A 257 5.24 8.35 10.92
N GLY A 258 6.14 8.69 9.99
CA GLY A 258 7.48 9.18 10.32
C GLY A 258 8.50 8.10 10.70
N ASN A 259 8.59 7.01 9.94
CA ASN A 259 9.62 6.00 10.14
C ASN A 259 10.97 6.47 9.57
N ASP A 260 11.66 7.33 10.32
CA ASP A 260 12.81 8.11 9.82
C ASP A 260 14.17 7.41 9.95
N ASN A 261 14.26 6.31 10.70
CA ASN A 261 15.54 5.65 10.99
C ASN A 261 15.36 4.19 11.44
N PRO A 262 16.45 3.40 11.53
CA PRO A 262 16.36 2.00 11.94
C PRO A 262 15.77 1.75 13.33
N TYR A 263 15.83 2.71 14.26
CA TYR A 263 15.27 2.55 15.61
C TYR A 263 13.75 2.70 15.62
N ALA A 264 13.20 3.60 14.79
CA ALA A 264 11.75 3.70 14.58
C ALA A 264 11.20 2.42 13.93
N ALA A 265 11.93 1.88 12.95
CA ALA A 265 11.60 0.60 12.33
C ALA A 265 11.71 -0.57 13.31
N LEU A 266 12.78 -0.62 14.11
CA LEU A 266 12.94 -1.64 15.16
C LEU A 266 11.78 -1.62 16.15
N TRP A 267 11.40 -0.45 16.66
CA TRP A 267 10.25 -0.31 17.56
C TRP A 267 8.96 -0.87 16.94
N THR A 268 8.71 -0.54 15.67
CA THR A 268 7.52 -0.99 14.96
C THR A 268 7.52 -2.50 14.72
N LEU A 269 8.65 -3.08 14.31
CA LEU A 269 8.78 -4.52 14.06
C LEU A 269 8.77 -5.34 15.35
N LEU A 270 9.25 -4.80 16.48
CA LEU A 270 9.10 -5.43 17.78
C LEU A 270 7.62 -5.54 18.18
N GLY A 271 6.83 -4.48 17.93
CA GLY A 271 5.37 -4.52 18.10
C GLY A 271 4.71 -5.57 17.21
N ALA A 272 5.06 -5.62 15.93
CA ALA A 272 4.58 -6.65 15.01
C ALA A 272 4.92 -8.07 15.51
N LYS A 273 6.14 -8.28 16.02
CA LYS A 273 6.58 -9.59 16.54
C LYS A 273 5.84 -10.00 17.80
N LEU A 274 5.57 -9.06 18.70
CA LEU A 274 4.86 -9.30 19.94
C LEU A 274 3.44 -9.85 19.70
N PHE A 275 2.78 -9.40 18.63
CA PHE A 275 1.42 -9.78 18.27
C PHE A 275 1.32 -10.71 17.06
N ALA A 276 2.44 -11.23 16.55
CA ALA A 276 2.44 -12.20 15.47
C ALA A 276 1.68 -13.47 15.87
N ARG A 277 1.09 -14.14 14.88
CA ARG A 277 0.47 -15.45 15.09
C ARG A 277 1.53 -16.54 15.18
N ASP A 278 1.12 -17.72 15.66
CA ASP A 278 2.01 -18.87 15.85
C ASP A 278 2.59 -19.41 14.53
N ASP A 279 1.94 -19.11 13.40
CA ASP A 279 2.44 -19.37 12.04
C ASP A 279 3.51 -18.37 11.57
N GLY A 280 3.87 -17.40 12.40
CA GLY A 280 4.86 -16.36 12.11
C GLY A 280 4.33 -15.15 11.33
N THR A 281 3.04 -15.13 10.97
CA THR A 281 2.45 -14.03 10.20
C THR A 281 2.17 -12.80 11.07
N SER A 282 2.19 -11.63 10.41
CA SER A 282 1.85 -10.32 10.97
C SER A 282 0.95 -9.58 9.97
N PRO A 283 0.02 -8.73 10.44
CA PRO A 283 -0.81 -7.92 9.54
C PRO A 283 -0.02 -6.76 8.92
N LEU A 284 1.11 -6.36 9.49
CA LEU A 284 1.99 -5.37 8.86
C LEU A 284 2.67 -6.00 7.64
N ILE A 285 2.19 -5.67 6.44
CA ILE A 285 2.71 -6.22 5.18
C ILE A 285 3.52 -5.21 4.35
N GLY A 286 3.40 -3.92 4.67
CA GLY A 286 4.03 -2.82 3.94
C GLY A 286 4.51 -1.76 4.89
N PHE A 287 5.74 -1.32 4.70
CA PHE A 287 6.42 -0.39 5.56
C PHE A 287 6.97 0.76 4.72
N ASN A 288 6.24 1.87 4.66
CA ASN A 288 6.79 3.07 4.06
C ASN A 288 7.90 3.62 4.96
N TRP A 289 9.03 3.87 4.35
CA TRP A 289 10.06 4.73 4.91
C TRP A 289 9.66 6.20 4.79
N SER A 290 10.18 7.05 5.67
CA SER A 290 10.11 8.48 5.40
C SER A 290 11.05 8.89 4.27
N ASN A 291 10.80 10.05 3.68
CA ASN A 291 11.60 10.56 2.56
C ASN A 291 13.03 11.00 2.96
N SER A 292 13.38 10.92 4.24
CA SER A 292 14.71 11.27 4.75
C SER A 292 15.65 10.08 4.95
N VAL A 293 15.15 8.84 4.81
CA VAL A 293 15.99 7.65 4.95
C VAL A 293 16.98 7.53 3.81
N ASN A 294 18.03 6.73 4.02
CA ASN A 294 19.03 6.34 3.03
C ASN A 294 19.15 4.80 2.93
N ASN A 295 19.99 4.32 2.01
CA ASN A 295 20.24 2.89 1.81
C ASN A 295 20.74 2.18 3.08
N GLU A 296 21.70 2.78 3.80
CA GLU A 296 22.23 2.22 5.06
C GLU A 296 21.11 1.98 6.09
N SER A 297 20.12 2.87 6.18
CA SER A 297 18.98 2.69 7.09
C SER A 297 18.14 1.46 6.73
N MET A 298 17.92 1.24 5.43
CA MET A 298 17.19 0.07 4.94
C MET A 298 17.99 -1.22 5.16
N GLU A 299 19.30 -1.21 4.90
CA GLU A 299 20.21 -2.35 5.12
C GLU A 299 20.28 -2.76 6.60
N ILE A 300 20.47 -1.81 7.53
CA ILE A 300 20.46 -2.08 8.97
C ILE A 300 19.11 -2.68 9.38
N THR A 301 18.01 -2.17 8.83
CA THR A 301 16.67 -2.67 9.15
C THR A 301 16.43 -4.06 8.57
N ALA A 302 16.94 -4.35 7.37
CA ALA A 302 16.85 -5.67 6.76
C ALA A 302 17.45 -6.75 7.67
N GLN A 303 18.54 -6.45 8.38
CA GLN A 303 19.16 -7.38 9.34
C GLN A 303 18.18 -7.86 10.40
N PHE A 304 17.59 -6.95 11.18
CA PHE A 304 16.67 -7.37 12.25
C PHE A 304 15.28 -7.75 11.73
N ARG A 305 14.83 -7.24 10.56
CA ARG A 305 13.63 -7.74 9.89
C ARG A 305 13.76 -9.24 9.61
N LYS A 306 14.93 -9.67 9.10
CA LYS A 306 15.25 -11.07 8.85
C LYS A 306 15.30 -11.90 10.13
N GLU A 307 16.01 -11.43 11.17
CA GLU A 307 16.10 -12.11 12.47
C GLU A 307 14.73 -12.28 13.15
N LEU A 308 13.80 -11.35 12.93
CA LEU A 308 12.42 -11.45 13.43
C LEU A 308 11.54 -12.41 12.61
N GLY A 309 12.02 -12.92 11.46
CA GLY A 309 11.27 -13.78 10.55
C GLY A 309 10.31 -13.03 9.63
N PHE A 310 10.58 -11.74 9.36
CA PHE A 310 9.69 -10.86 8.59
C PHE A 310 10.21 -10.49 7.20
N GLU A 311 11.28 -11.13 6.72
CA GLU A 311 11.85 -10.84 5.40
C GLU A 311 10.83 -10.97 4.28
N ASP A 312 10.00 -12.03 4.29
CA ASP A 312 8.93 -12.26 3.30
C ASP A 312 7.58 -11.66 3.71
N VAL A 313 7.45 -11.18 4.94
CA VAL A 313 6.18 -10.65 5.49
C VAL A 313 6.08 -9.14 5.31
N VAL A 314 7.13 -8.40 5.71
CA VAL A 314 7.11 -6.94 5.75
C VAL A 314 7.90 -6.38 4.56
N ARG A 315 7.17 -5.90 3.56
CA ARG A 315 7.77 -5.24 2.39
C ARG A 315 8.25 -3.84 2.75
N PHE A 316 9.49 -3.52 2.40
CA PHE A 316 9.95 -2.13 2.44
C PHE A 316 9.42 -1.38 1.23
N GLU A 317 8.57 -0.39 1.46
CA GLU A 317 7.99 0.41 0.39
C GLU A 317 8.80 1.71 0.26
N HIS A 318 9.66 1.75 -0.75
CA HIS A 318 10.64 2.81 -0.98
C HIS A 318 10.13 3.81 -2.00
N HIS A 319 9.99 5.09 -1.62
CA HIS A 319 9.58 6.13 -2.57
C HIS A 319 10.72 6.43 -3.54
N ILE A 320 10.49 6.13 -4.82
CA ILE A 320 11.43 6.36 -5.91
C ILE A 320 11.24 7.76 -6.48
N THR A 321 10.00 8.09 -6.80
CA THR A 321 9.57 9.44 -7.18
C THR A 321 8.48 9.89 -6.21
N GLU A 322 8.46 11.18 -5.93
CA GLU A 322 7.50 11.82 -5.04
C GLU A 322 6.69 12.88 -5.76
N THR A 323 5.53 13.24 -5.22
CA THR A 323 4.73 14.33 -5.80
C THR A 323 5.57 15.61 -5.91
N TYR A 324 5.39 16.35 -6.99
CA TYR A 324 6.23 17.52 -7.26
C TYR A 324 6.12 18.58 -6.16
N LYS A 325 4.93 18.73 -5.59
CA LYS A 325 4.61 19.70 -4.54
C LYS A 325 4.43 19.06 -3.16
N SER A 326 4.60 19.89 -2.14
CA SER A 326 4.07 19.76 -0.77
C SER A 326 4.63 18.67 0.16
N ILE A 327 5.40 17.67 -0.31
CA ILE A 327 5.96 16.63 0.57
C ILE A 327 7.50 16.54 0.60
N VAL A 328 8.19 16.85 -0.51
CA VAL A 328 9.66 16.78 -0.58
C VAL A 328 10.26 17.95 -1.34
N ARG A 329 11.57 18.13 -1.20
CA ARG A 329 12.36 19.00 -2.08
C ARG A 329 12.61 18.29 -3.41
N GLN A 330 12.42 19.01 -4.50
CA GLN A 330 12.71 18.55 -5.86
C GLN A 330 14.12 18.97 -6.35
N PRO A 331 14.74 18.24 -7.29
CA PRO A 331 14.27 16.98 -7.88
C PRO A 331 14.38 15.81 -6.89
N TYR A 332 13.34 14.99 -6.81
CA TYR A 332 13.30 13.77 -6.01
C TYR A 332 13.14 12.55 -6.92
N ASN A 333 14.26 11.90 -7.23
CA ASN A 333 14.30 10.64 -7.97
C ASN A 333 15.40 9.76 -7.38
N ARG A 334 15.00 8.67 -6.73
CA ARG A 334 15.88 7.75 -5.98
C ARG A 334 16.09 6.41 -6.67
N ARG A 335 15.94 6.39 -8.00
CA ARG A 335 16.06 5.16 -8.80
C ARG A 335 17.45 4.54 -8.73
N ASP A 336 18.51 5.36 -8.73
CA ASP A 336 19.89 4.87 -8.59
C ASP A 336 20.10 4.23 -7.21
N GLU A 337 19.56 4.83 -6.15
CA GLU A 337 19.61 4.28 -4.80
C GLU A 337 18.90 2.93 -4.69
N LEU A 338 17.76 2.76 -5.37
CA LEU A 338 17.08 1.47 -5.46
C LEU A 338 17.94 0.41 -6.17
N VAL A 339 18.60 0.76 -7.28
CA VAL A 339 19.47 -0.16 -8.03
C VAL A 339 20.63 -0.65 -7.15
N GLU A 340 21.18 0.21 -6.29
CA GLU A 340 22.22 -0.16 -5.33
C GLU A 340 21.74 -1.15 -4.25
N LEU A 341 20.45 -1.11 -3.86
CA LEU A 341 19.87 -1.96 -2.81
C LEU A 341 19.30 -3.29 -3.32
N ALA A 342 18.71 -3.27 -4.51
CA ALA A 342 17.84 -4.33 -5.04
C ALA A 342 18.59 -5.62 -5.42
N ASP A 343 19.85 -5.73 -5.04
CA ASP A 343 20.73 -6.86 -5.32
C ASP A 343 21.13 -7.66 -4.06
N HIS A 344 20.75 -7.16 -2.87
CA HIS A 344 21.03 -7.78 -1.57
C HIS A 344 19.98 -7.48 -0.47
N VAL A 345 19.05 -6.53 -0.66
CA VAL A 345 17.90 -6.31 0.25
C VAL A 345 16.62 -6.87 -0.37
N ALA A 346 16.09 -7.94 0.21
CA ALA A 346 14.88 -8.61 -0.29
C ALA A 346 13.58 -7.85 0.01
N ASN A 347 12.51 -8.22 -0.70
CA ASN A 347 11.14 -7.76 -0.46
C ASN A 347 11.02 -6.22 -0.38
N ILE A 348 11.45 -5.55 -1.45
CA ILE A 348 11.31 -4.11 -1.66
C ILE A 348 10.17 -3.85 -2.66
N SER A 349 9.42 -2.79 -2.41
CA SER A 349 8.53 -2.13 -3.37
C SER A 349 9.18 -0.82 -3.85
N ALA A 350 9.24 -0.62 -5.15
CA ALA A 350 9.56 0.65 -5.78
C ALA A 350 8.28 1.45 -5.98
N LYS A 351 8.05 2.43 -5.10
CA LYS A 351 6.80 3.18 -5.01
C LYS A 351 6.91 4.53 -5.69
N HIS A 352 5.93 4.85 -6.53
CA HIS A 352 5.89 6.08 -7.32
C HIS A 352 4.67 6.91 -6.91
N GLU A 353 4.93 8.00 -6.19
CA GLU A 353 3.92 8.97 -5.75
C GLU A 353 3.73 10.11 -6.75
N GLY A 354 4.78 10.45 -7.51
CA GLY A 354 4.76 11.44 -8.59
C GLY A 354 5.42 10.92 -9.87
N GLY A 355 5.37 11.72 -10.94
CA GLY A 355 6.10 11.43 -12.16
C GLY A 355 7.61 11.67 -12.02
N ASP A 356 8.37 11.44 -13.10
CA ASP A 356 9.76 11.87 -13.13
C ASP A 356 9.83 13.41 -13.02
N PRO A 357 10.67 13.98 -12.11
CA PRO A 357 10.62 15.41 -11.77
C PRO A 357 10.79 16.35 -12.96
N GLU A 358 11.60 15.96 -13.96
CA GLU A 358 11.84 16.76 -15.16
C GLU A 358 10.59 16.97 -16.02
N LEU A 359 9.65 16.02 -15.97
CA LEU A 359 8.37 16.05 -16.67
C LEU A 359 7.31 16.69 -15.79
N ASP A 360 7.19 16.25 -14.54
CA ASP A 360 6.13 16.65 -13.61
C ASP A 360 6.13 18.18 -13.39
N GLN A 361 7.31 18.79 -13.27
CA GLN A 361 7.47 20.25 -13.14
C GLN A 361 6.88 21.07 -14.30
N THR A 362 6.75 20.46 -15.48
CA THR A 362 6.29 21.13 -16.70
C THR A 362 4.78 21.02 -16.91
N ARG A 363 4.10 20.19 -16.10
CA ARG A 363 2.65 20.03 -16.17
C ARG A 363 1.96 21.34 -15.79
N ALA A 364 0.82 21.61 -16.42
CA ALA A 364 -0.03 22.74 -16.04
C ALA A 364 -0.46 22.63 -14.57
N HIS A 365 -0.75 21.40 -14.14
CA HIS A 365 -0.94 21.02 -12.74
C HIS A 365 0.10 19.96 -12.38
N PRO A 366 1.26 20.36 -11.82
CA PRO A 366 2.23 19.41 -11.27
C PRO A 366 1.61 18.64 -10.11
N SER A 367 1.99 17.38 -9.96
CA SER A 367 1.42 16.51 -8.93
C SER A 367 1.63 17.09 -7.52
N ASP A 368 0.60 16.98 -6.70
CA ASP A 368 0.60 17.46 -5.32
C ASP A 368 0.03 16.37 -4.39
N ILE A 369 0.72 16.07 -3.28
CA ILE A 369 0.23 15.10 -2.29
C ILE A 369 -1.12 15.56 -1.69
N LEU A 370 -1.37 16.87 -1.68
CA LEU A 370 -2.61 17.43 -1.16
C LEU A 370 -3.83 17.06 -2.02
N ASP A 371 -3.63 16.71 -3.30
CA ASP A 371 -4.72 16.26 -4.18
C ASP A 371 -5.36 14.94 -3.71
N TYR A 372 -4.68 14.18 -2.86
CA TYR A 372 -5.20 12.90 -2.35
C TYR A 372 -6.32 13.10 -1.31
N PHE A 373 -6.48 14.33 -0.81
CA PHE A 373 -7.47 14.67 0.21
C PHE A 373 -8.70 15.38 -0.37
N ARG A 374 -8.69 15.66 -1.68
CA ARG A 374 -9.77 16.35 -2.39
C ARG A 374 -10.95 15.41 -2.64
N ASP A 375 -12.15 15.97 -2.61
CA ASP A 375 -13.37 15.27 -3.04
C ASP A 375 -13.44 15.22 -4.56
N LYS A 376 -13.97 14.13 -5.15
CA LYS A 376 -14.12 14.01 -6.60
C LYS A 376 -14.91 15.16 -7.19
N SER A 377 -15.99 15.57 -6.53
CA SER A 377 -16.83 16.68 -7.00
C SER A 377 -16.03 17.98 -7.07
N GLU A 378 -15.16 18.24 -6.09
CA GLU A 378 -14.32 19.43 -6.07
C GLU A 378 -13.24 19.38 -7.15
N VAL A 379 -12.61 18.21 -7.37
CA VAL A 379 -11.68 18.00 -8.50
C VAL A 379 -12.35 18.29 -9.85
N ILE A 380 -13.59 17.83 -10.04
CA ILE A 380 -14.34 18.06 -11.29
C ILE A 380 -14.71 19.54 -11.44
N ASP A 381 -15.26 20.15 -10.38
CA ASP A 381 -15.69 21.56 -10.39
C ASP A 381 -14.52 22.53 -10.61
N ALA A 382 -13.33 22.17 -10.12
CA ALA A 382 -12.09 22.93 -10.34
C ALA A 382 -11.51 22.77 -11.77
N GLY A 383 -11.98 21.77 -12.53
CA GLY A 383 -11.45 21.45 -13.85
C GLY A 383 -10.16 20.61 -13.83
N ASP A 384 -9.83 19.99 -12.70
CA ASP A 384 -8.57 19.27 -12.50
C ASP A 384 -8.65 17.78 -12.84
N TRP A 385 -9.82 17.28 -13.27
CA TRP A 385 -10.04 15.85 -13.53
C TRP A 385 -9.00 15.25 -14.51
N GLU A 386 -8.86 15.85 -15.69
CA GLU A 386 -7.90 15.39 -16.70
C GLU A 386 -6.45 15.64 -16.26
N HIS A 387 -6.20 16.66 -15.43
CA HIS A 387 -4.87 16.94 -14.89
C HIS A 387 -4.41 15.84 -13.94
N LEU A 388 -5.28 15.40 -13.02
CA LEU A 388 -4.97 14.33 -12.09
C LEU A 388 -4.88 12.96 -12.77
N GLU A 389 -5.68 12.70 -13.82
CA GLU A 389 -5.50 11.52 -14.66
C GLU A 389 -4.12 11.51 -15.33
N HIS A 390 -3.71 12.63 -15.92
CA HIS A 390 -2.36 12.75 -16.49
C HIS A 390 -1.26 12.57 -15.44
N ASN A 391 -1.41 13.12 -14.23
CA ASN A 391 -0.44 12.88 -13.16
C ASN A 391 -0.38 11.40 -12.77
N PHE A 392 -1.51 10.68 -12.74
CA PHE A 392 -1.51 9.23 -12.51
C PHE A 392 -0.76 8.47 -13.61
N LEU A 393 -0.99 8.83 -14.88
CA LEU A 393 -0.28 8.24 -16.02
C LEU A 393 1.23 8.53 -15.99
N ASP A 394 1.67 9.70 -15.52
CA ASP A 394 3.09 10.02 -15.37
C ASP A 394 3.79 9.16 -14.30
N LYS A 395 3.07 8.74 -13.25
CA LYS A 395 3.61 7.82 -12.25
C LYS A 395 3.85 6.44 -12.84
N LEU A 396 3.01 6.00 -13.78
CA LEU A 396 3.20 4.75 -14.51
C LEU A 396 4.40 4.82 -15.47
N ASP A 397 4.64 5.97 -16.07
CA ASP A 397 5.85 6.21 -16.88
C ASP A 397 7.11 6.13 -16.01
N ALA A 398 7.09 6.75 -14.83
CA ALA A 398 8.17 6.65 -13.84
C ALA A 398 8.38 5.21 -13.36
N THR A 399 7.30 4.46 -13.16
CA THR A 399 7.33 3.03 -12.82
C THR A 399 8.00 2.21 -13.92
N SER A 400 7.64 2.45 -15.18
CA SER A 400 8.22 1.78 -16.34
C SER A 400 9.72 2.08 -16.49
N LYS A 401 10.13 3.34 -16.28
CA LYS A 401 11.56 3.71 -16.25
C LYS A 401 12.32 3.05 -15.12
N THR A 402 11.69 2.82 -13.97
CA THR A 402 12.30 2.06 -12.87
C THR A 402 12.49 0.60 -13.25
N ALA A 403 11.50 -0.06 -13.87
CA ALA A 403 11.66 -1.41 -14.39
C ALA A 403 12.77 -1.52 -15.45
N TRP A 404 12.89 -0.50 -16.31
CA TRP A 404 13.97 -0.38 -17.29
C TRP A 404 15.35 -0.34 -16.62
N ALA A 405 15.53 0.52 -15.61
CA ALA A 405 16.80 0.65 -14.88
C ALA A 405 17.18 -0.64 -14.14
N LEU A 406 16.21 -1.32 -13.51
CA LEU A 406 16.44 -2.62 -12.88
C LEU A 406 16.91 -3.65 -13.93
N THR A 407 16.22 -3.71 -15.06
CA THR A 407 16.55 -4.61 -16.18
C THR A 407 17.96 -4.38 -16.71
N GLN A 408 18.36 -3.12 -16.91
CA GLN A 408 19.70 -2.76 -17.39
C GLN A 408 20.83 -3.26 -16.47
N ASN A 409 20.53 -3.44 -15.19
CA ASN A 409 21.47 -3.86 -14.16
C ASN A 409 21.36 -5.35 -13.79
N GLY A 410 20.60 -6.15 -14.56
CA GLY A 410 20.40 -7.58 -14.24
C GLY A 410 19.58 -7.82 -12.97
N LEU A 411 18.76 -6.84 -12.58
CA LEU A 411 17.87 -6.93 -11.44
C LEU A 411 16.46 -7.27 -11.91
N SER A 412 15.71 -7.97 -11.07
CA SER A 412 14.36 -8.42 -11.39
C SER A 412 13.29 -7.52 -10.77
N PHE A 413 12.06 -7.66 -11.23
CA PHE A 413 10.91 -6.90 -10.77
C PHE A 413 9.63 -7.73 -10.80
N ILE A 414 8.62 -7.30 -10.06
CA ILE A 414 7.28 -7.89 -10.02
C ILE A 414 6.29 -6.88 -10.59
N ALA A 415 5.76 -7.19 -11.77
CA ALA A 415 4.65 -6.50 -12.44
C ALA A 415 3.31 -7.24 -12.21
N ALA A 416 2.21 -6.77 -12.79
CA ALA A 416 0.91 -7.45 -12.74
C ALA A 416 1.01 -8.88 -13.32
N GLN A 417 0.95 -9.89 -12.45
CA GLN A 417 1.42 -11.25 -12.74
C GLN A 417 0.54 -12.04 -13.72
N ASN A 418 -0.70 -11.61 -13.93
CA ASN A 418 -1.56 -12.24 -14.92
C ASN A 418 -1.44 -11.61 -16.31
N LEU A 419 -0.83 -10.43 -16.43
CA LEU A 419 -0.71 -9.70 -17.69
C LEU A 419 0.60 -9.99 -18.42
N HIS A 420 1.72 -9.98 -17.70
CA HIS A 420 3.07 -9.98 -18.31
C HIS A 420 3.72 -11.37 -18.32
N ARG A 421 2.99 -12.39 -18.78
CA ARG A 421 3.40 -13.80 -18.72
C ARG A 421 4.32 -14.23 -19.84
#